data_AF-A0A7W1C0X0-F1
#
_entry.id   AF-A0A7W1C0X0-F1
#
_cell.length_a   1.000
_cell.length_b   1.000
_cell.length_c   1.000
_cell.angle_alpha   90.00
_cell.angle_beta   90.00
_cell.angle_gamma   90.00
#
_symmetry.space_group_name_H-M   'P 1'
#
loop_
_entity.id
_entity.type
_entity.pdbx_description
1 polymer ?
#
loop_
_entity_poly.entity_id
_entity_poly.type
_entity_poly.pdbx_seq_one_letter_code
_entity_poly.pdbx_strand_id
1 'polypeptide(L)'
;MLRLELLQRETSSVSVTSRGRRWELFHSLWVGWTFTLGLFSWVAFFYIGLRARRIRWVLWGLLYFVVFMLFAVPNGNDPDSEIARATVGPMIVAGFISVVHAFLVRTDYLLRLENRMQEAAETDARLRRRLEGEYRLGAEESPQSESPEQPEPSGSPATGGGSEEPDTHEKAATSPPNAAPAFAPVEAKVSSGSATDGPLHRDPILDTYPLPIAFSWALLASLRDPRDRYREQLRHAENMVTFLGSLSLALLEKQDYKEAQINPKRLWGTGSTFGSWNRVVQGSSKVFRKYEDNPLASAIQKLGVDSPEESRFGADVAALIRARNDYSHGRGPSIEEEVVVASKEAQERLERCMKTLSFLAQYPIRLIQDFDLDRSSGEFWLKCLRLSGDGPGFSQEEVLSRTAFPNGELLLDLGDQNWVPLYPFIIASNCPHCRYRETYFIDRWNDRESTSLMKSFERGHLEERSDVSESLATLTSEH
;
A
#
# COMPACT_ATOMS: atom_id res chain seq x y z
N MET A 1 -23.42 53.46 3.64
CA MET A 1 -22.76 52.30 4.29
C MET A 1 -22.77 51.03 3.42
N LEU A 2 -23.83 50.73 2.66
CA LEU A 2 -23.87 49.56 1.75
C LEU A 2 -22.84 49.52 0.61
N ARG A 3 -22.30 50.67 0.17
CA ARG A 3 -21.28 50.73 -0.90
C ARG A 3 -19.85 50.48 -0.40
N LEU A 4 -19.62 50.58 0.91
CA LEU A 4 -18.35 50.26 1.54
C LEU A 4 -18.26 48.78 1.90
N GLU A 5 -19.38 48.14 2.24
CA GLU A 5 -19.41 46.68 2.46
C GLU A 5 -19.24 45.87 1.17
N LEU A 6 -19.72 46.36 0.02
CA LEU A 6 -19.49 45.71 -1.28
C LEU A 6 -18.02 45.79 -1.72
N LEU A 7 -17.34 46.91 -1.46
CA LEU A 7 -15.90 47.06 -1.75
C LEU A 7 -15.03 46.32 -0.73
N GLN A 8 -15.48 46.15 0.51
CA GLN A 8 -14.76 45.37 1.52
C GLN A 8 -14.96 43.85 1.35
N ARG A 9 -16.03 43.43 0.64
CA ARG A 9 -16.28 42.02 0.26
C ARG A 9 -15.54 41.59 -1.00
N GLU A 10 -15.18 42.52 -1.90
CA GLU A 10 -14.33 42.25 -3.07
C GLU A 10 -12.82 42.25 -2.80
N THR A 11 -12.36 42.73 -1.63
CA THR A 11 -10.97 42.53 -1.17
C THR A 11 -10.72 41.15 -0.53
N SER A 12 -11.64 40.21 -0.73
CA SER A 12 -11.49 38.78 -0.40
C SER A 12 -10.59 38.08 -1.43
N SER A 13 -9.33 38.48 -1.44
CA SER A 13 -8.19 37.63 -1.76
C SER A 13 -8.19 36.83 -3.05
N VAL A 14 -7.65 37.45 -4.10
CA VAL A 14 -7.07 36.73 -5.24
C VAL A 14 -5.99 35.78 -4.70
N SER A 15 -6.21 34.47 -4.75
CA SER A 15 -5.16 33.47 -4.57
C SER A 15 -4.24 33.53 -5.79
N VAL A 16 -2.93 33.42 -5.56
CA VAL A 16 -1.92 33.37 -6.62
C VAL A 16 -2.04 32.08 -7.41
N THR A 17 -2.46 30.98 -6.77
CA THR A 17 -2.62 29.67 -7.39
C THR A 17 -4.06 29.17 -7.33
N SER A 18 -4.41 28.18 -8.17
CA SER A 18 -5.74 27.55 -8.17
C SER A 18 -5.99 26.67 -6.94
N ARG A 19 -4.92 26.33 -6.20
CA ARG A 19 -4.91 25.48 -5.00
C ARG A 19 -5.36 26.18 -3.73
N GLY A 20 -5.52 27.50 -3.76
CA GLY A 20 -6.00 28.32 -2.64
C GLY A 20 -4.96 28.66 -1.57
N ARG A 21 -5.32 29.62 -0.71
CA ARG A 21 -4.41 30.27 0.26
C ARG A 21 -3.73 29.34 1.27
N ARG A 22 -4.43 28.31 1.74
CA ARG A 22 -3.84 27.35 2.71
C ARG A 22 -2.64 26.64 2.10
N TRP A 23 -2.79 26.20 0.85
CA TRP A 23 -1.71 25.55 0.11
C TRP A 23 -0.53 26.50 -0.11
N GLU A 24 -0.80 27.76 -0.46
CA GLU A 24 0.23 28.78 -0.62
C GLU A 24 0.98 29.04 0.69
N LEU A 25 0.29 29.07 1.83
CA LEU A 25 0.89 29.27 3.15
C LEU A 25 1.85 28.12 3.50
N PHE A 26 1.39 26.88 3.40
CA PHE A 26 2.21 25.69 3.66
C PHE A 26 3.44 25.63 2.76
N HIS A 27 3.29 25.95 1.48
CA HIS A 27 4.40 25.93 0.53
C HIS A 27 5.29 27.17 0.60
N SER A 28 4.96 28.17 1.42
CA SER A 28 5.78 29.36 1.66
C SER A 28 6.55 29.32 2.98
N LEU A 29 6.50 28.22 3.74
CA LEU A 29 7.20 28.07 5.03
C LEU A 29 8.72 28.32 4.93
N TRP A 30 9.32 28.10 3.76
CA TRP A 30 10.72 28.39 3.51
C TRP A 30 11.09 29.87 3.65
N VAL A 31 10.14 30.80 3.47
CA VAL A 31 10.36 32.24 3.67
C VAL A 31 10.70 32.53 5.14
N GLY A 32 10.23 31.70 6.08
CA GLY A 32 10.58 31.81 7.50
C GLY A 32 12.09 31.82 7.77
N TRP A 33 12.86 31.13 6.93
CA TRP A 33 14.32 31.01 7.09
C TRP A 33 15.06 32.32 6.76
N THR A 34 14.47 33.24 5.99
CA THR A 34 15.12 34.53 5.67
C THR A 34 15.01 35.54 6.81
N PHE A 35 14.06 35.37 7.74
CA PHE A 35 13.91 36.21 8.93
C PHE A 35 15.04 36.03 9.96
N THR A 36 15.96 35.10 9.72
CA THR A 36 17.18 34.90 10.52
C THR A 36 18.30 35.89 10.17
N LEU A 37 17.95 37.03 9.56
CA LEU A 37 18.86 38.13 9.22
C LEU A 37 20.10 37.68 8.43
N GLY A 38 19.89 36.87 7.39
CA GLY A 38 20.96 36.41 6.50
C GLY A 38 21.59 35.06 6.88
N LEU A 39 21.48 34.61 8.14
CA LEU A 39 22.12 33.39 8.64
C LEU A 39 21.72 32.14 7.85
N PHE A 40 20.42 31.96 7.59
CA PHE A 40 19.91 30.81 6.82
C PHE A 40 19.24 31.19 5.49
N SER A 41 19.52 32.38 4.97
CA SER A 41 18.94 32.81 3.70
C SER A 41 19.40 31.91 2.54
N TRP A 42 20.66 31.48 2.54
CA TRP A 42 21.19 30.57 1.53
C TRP A 42 20.46 29.21 1.50
N VAL A 43 20.10 28.65 2.66
CA VAL A 43 19.32 27.40 2.78
C VAL A 43 17.96 27.54 2.09
N ALA A 44 17.26 28.65 2.34
CA ALA A 44 15.97 28.94 1.71
C ALA A 44 16.06 28.96 0.17
N PHE A 45 17.06 29.65 -0.38
CA PHE A 45 17.23 29.78 -1.83
C PHE A 45 17.71 28.49 -2.50
N PHE A 46 18.57 27.69 -1.85
CA PHE A 46 18.90 26.35 -2.32
C PHE A 46 17.68 25.43 -2.33
N TYR A 47 16.90 25.44 -1.25
CA TYR A 47 15.70 24.62 -1.11
C TYR A 47 14.72 24.87 -2.26
N ILE A 48 14.35 26.13 -2.50
CA ILE A 48 13.42 26.47 -3.59
C ILE A 48 14.04 26.18 -4.97
N GLY A 49 15.35 26.41 -5.14
CA GLY A 49 16.06 26.16 -6.39
C GLY A 49 16.05 24.67 -6.77
N LEU A 50 16.33 23.80 -5.82
CA LEU A 50 16.27 22.35 -6.00
C LEU A 50 14.83 21.87 -6.18
N ARG A 51 13.92 22.32 -5.30
CA ARG A 51 12.52 21.89 -5.32
C ARG A 51 11.79 22.29 -6.61
N ALA A 52 12.10 23.46 -7.17
CA ALA A 52 11.52 23.92 -8.43
C ALA A 52 12.40 23.68 -9.68
N ARG A 53 13.58 23.06 -9.52
CA ARG A 53 14.58 22.84 -10.60
C ARG A 53 14.96 24.13 -11.35
N ARG A 54 15.19 25.23 -10.62
CA ARG A 54 15.60 26.52 -11.21
C ARG A 54 17.01 26.89 -10.76
N ILE A 55 17.95 26.81 -11.70
CA ILE A 55 19.37 27.13 -11.47
C ILE A 55 19.55 28.57 -10.96
N ARG A 56 18.73 29.53 -11.40
CA ARG A 56 18.83 30.93 -10.97
C ARG A 56 18.70 31.08 -9.45
N TRP A 57 17.83 30.31 -8.80
CA TRP A 57 17.67 30.37 -7.34
C TRP A 57 18.77 29.63 -6.60
N VAL A 58 19.30 28.56 -7.19
CA VAL A 58 20.52 27.89 -6.69
C VAL A 58 21.70 28.87 -6.71
N LEU A 59 21.86 29.65 -7.79
CA LEU A 59 22.90 30.68 -7.88
C LEU A 59 22.72 31.79 -6.83
N TRP A 60 21.48 32.20 -6.54
CA TRP A 60 21.21 33.13 -5.43
C TRP A 60 21.51 32.51 -4.05
N GLY A 61 21.19 31.23 -3.85
CA GLY A 61 21.59 30.49 -2.65
C GLY A 61 23.10 30.48 -2.46
N LEU A 62 23.84 30.23 -3.55
CA LEU A 62 25.30 30.28 -3.55
C LEU A 62 25.84 31.70 -3.25
N LEU A 63 25.23 32.74 -3.83
CA LEU A 63 25.62 34.13 -3.54
C LEU A 63 25.44 34.46 -2.06
N TYR A 64 24.28 34.15 -1.48
CA TYR A 64 24.03 34.37 -0.04
C TYR A 64 24.98 33.53 0.84
N PHE A 65 25.33 32.32 0.39
CA PHE A 65 26.30 31.48 1.08
C PHE A 65 27.70 32.10 1.09
N VAL A 66 28.15 32.65 -0.05
CA VAL A 66 29.45 33.34 -0.14
C VAL A 66 29.48 34.58 0.75
N VAL A 67 28.42 35.40 0.73
CA VAL A 67 28.28 36.57 1.62
C VAL A 67 28.32 36.12 3.09
N PHE A 68 27.58 35.06 3.43
CA PHE A 68 27.61 34.48 4.77
C PHE A 68 29.02 34.01 5.16
N MET A 69 29.72 33.28 4.30
CA MET A 69 31.08 32.78 4.58
C MET A 69 32.08 33.93 4.78
N LEU A 70 32.00 34.98 3.95
CA LEU A 70 32.91 36.13 4.04
C LEU A 70 32.73 36.93 5.33
N PHE A 71 31.51 37.07 5.82
CA PHE A 71 31.21 37.94 6.95
C PHE A 71 30.99 37.19 8.28
N ALA A 72 30.59 35.92 8.27
CA ALA A 72 30.33 35.15 9.50
C ALA A 72 31.55 34.35 9.97
N VAL A 73 32.33 33.76 9.07
CA VAL A 73 33.43 32.85 9.44
C VAL A 73 34.61 33.58 10.11
N PRO A 74 35.07 34.75 9.63
CA PRO A 74 36.17 35.46 10.29
C PRO A 74 35.84 35.97 11.70
N ASN A 75 34.56 36.19 12.00
CA ASN A 75 34.09 36.75 13.27
C ASN A 75 33.99 35.72 14.41
N GLY A 76 34.21 34.43 14.14
CA GLY A 76 34.11 33.38 15.17
C GLY A 76 35.26 33.38 16.19
N ASN A 77 36.35 34.11 15.92
CA ASN A 77 37.61 33.98 16.68
C ASN A 77 37.85 35.11 17.70
N ASP A 78 37.32 36.32 17.49
CA ASP A 78 37.42 37.43 18.45
C ASP A 78 36.26 38.44 18.25
N PRO A 79 35.19 38.36 19.07
CA PRO A 79 34.00 39.20 18.93
C PRO A 79 34.24 40.69 19.25
N ASP A 80 35.36 41.04 19.89
CA ASP A 80 35.69 42.42 20.24
C ASP A 80 36.57 43.13 19.21
N SER A 81 36.95 42.43 18.13
CA SER A 81 37.71 43.03 17.03
C SER A 81 36.91 44.14 16.33
N GLU A 82 37.58 45.22 15.91
CA GLU A 82 36.96 46.28 15.11
C GLU A 82 36.36 45.74 13.80
N ILE A 83 36.94 44.66 13.27
CA ILE A 83 36.48 43.93 12.09
C ILE A 83 35.11 43.27 12.36
N ALA A 84 34.90 42.67 13.54
CA ALA A 84 33.61 42.09 13.90
C ALA A 84 32.50 43.16 13.96
N ARG A 85 32.79 44.34 14.50
CA ARG A 85 31.81 45.45 14.55
C ARG A 85 31.48 46.01 13.18
N ALA A 86 32.47 46.08 12.28
CA ALA A 86 32.30 46.60 10.92
C ALA A 86 31.49 45.65 10.00
N THR A 87 31.44 44.35 10.31
CA THR A 87 30.80 43.32 9.47
C THR A 87 29.34 43.03 9.81
N VAL A 88 28.88 43.40 11.02
CA VAL A 88 27.47 43.27 11.44
C VAL A 88 26.53 44.09 10.55
N GLY A 89 26.91 45.34 10.22
CA GLY A 89 26.09 46.23 9.38
C GLY A 89 25.77 45.62 8.00
N PRO A 90 26.78 45.20 7.21
CA PRO A 90 26.59 44.51 5.95
C PRO A 90 25.73 43.24 6.05
N MET A 91 25.87 42.43 7.10
CA MET A 91 25.03 41.24 7.29
C MET A 91 23.55 41.58 7.50
N ILE A 92 23.25 42.61 8.28
CA ILE A 92 21.88 43.09 8.49
C ILE A 92 21.29 43.55 7.15
N VAL A 93 22.03 44.34 6.37
CA VAL A 93 21.60 44.81 5.04
C VAL A 93 21.35 43.62 4.11
N ALA A 94 22.26 42.65 4.07
CA ALA A 94 22.10 41.43 3.27
C ALA A 94 20.87 40.60 3.70
N GLY A 95 20.59 40.54 5.00
CA GLY A 95 19.39 39.92 5.56
C GLY A 95 18.10 40.62 5.13
N PHE A 96 18.06 41.95 5.15
CA PHE A 96 16.89 42.69 4.64
C PHE A 96 16.68 42.45 3.14
N ILE A 97 17.77 42.47 2.35
CA ILE A 97 17.70 42.18 0.91
C ILE A 97 17.17 40.77 0.68
N SER A 98 17.59 39.76 1.47
CA SER A 98 17.13 38.38 1.30
C SER A 98 15.65 38.19 1.62
N VAL A 99 15.13 38.90 2.63
CA VAL A 99 13.69 38.90 2.96
C VAL A 99 12.88 39.47 1.80
N VAL A 100 13.25 40.65 1.29
CA VAL A 100 12.57 41.28 0.14
C VAL A 100 12.62 40.36 -1.08
N HIS A 101 13.79 39.80 -1.36
CA HIS A 101 13.98 38.88 -2.48
C HIS A 101 13.14 37.61 -2.35
N ALA A 102 12.97 37.06 -1.14
CA ALA A 102 12.11 35.90 -0.91
C ALA A 102 10.64 36.20 -1.22
N PHE A 103 10.14 37.38 -0.86
CA PHE A 103 8.77 37.79 -1.21
C PHE A 103 8.58 37.98 -2.72
N LEU A 104 9.57 38.53 -3.44
CA LEU A 104 9.51 38.67 -4.89
C LEU A 104 9.49 37.31 -5.60
N VAL A 105 10.28 36.35 -5.11
CA VAL A 105 10.38 35.02 -5.70
C VAL A 105 9.19 34.11 -5.33
N ARG A 106 8.54 34.37 -4.20
CA ARG A 106 7.43 33.55 -3.68
C ARG A 106 6.33 33.27 -4.71
N THR A 107 5.87 34.30 -5.42
CA THR A 107 4.79 34.16 -6.41
C THR A 107 5.21 33.27 -7.58
N ASP A 108 6.39 33.52 -8.15
CA ASP A 108 6.95 32.71 -9.25
C ASP A 108 7.25 31.27 -8.80
N TYR A 109 7.70 31.08 -7.56
CA TYR A 109 7.89 29.76 -6.94
C TYR A 109 6.58 28.96 -6.85
N LEU A 110 5.52 29.56 -6.31
CA LEU A 110 4.24 28.89 -6.12
C LEU A 110 3.61 28.49 -7.47
N LEU A 111 3.64 29.38 -8.46
CA LEU A 111 3.13 29.11 -9.80
C LEU A 111 3.91 27.97 -10.49
N ARG A 112 5.24 27.98 -10.40
CA ARG A 112 6.07 26.92 -10.98
C ARG A 112 5.87 25.59 -10.29
N LEU A 113 5.70 25.61 -8.96
CA LEU A 113 5.46 24.40 -8.21
C LEU A 113 4.10 23.79 -8.59
N GLU A 114 3.07 24.62 -8.73
CA GLU A 114 1.74 24.18 -9.21
C GLU A 114 1.82 23.57 -10.61
N ASN A 115 2.44 24.26 -11.57
CA ASN A 115 2.60 23.75 -12.94
C ASN A 115 3.34 22.42 -12.95
N ARG A 116 4.40 22.26 -12.16
CA ARG A 116 5.13 20.98 -12.09
C ARG A 116 4.29 19.86 -11.49
N MET A 117 3.46 20.16 -10.50
CA MET A 117 2.53 19.18 -9.95
C MET A 117 1.45 18.79 -10.97
N GLN A 118 0.99 19.74 -11.79
CA GLN A 118 0.06 19.48 -12.90
C GLN A 118 0.74 18.65 -14.00
N GLU A 119 1.93 19.02 -14.46
CA GLU A 119 2.71 18.25 -15.44
C GLU A 119 2.94 16.81 -14.97
N ALA A 120 3.29 16.62 -13.69
CA ALA A 120 3.45 15.28 -13.12
C ALA A 120 2.13 14.49 -13.14
N ALA A 121 1.00 15.14 -12.80
CA ALA A 121 -0.31 14.52 -12.84
C ALA A 121 -0.79 14.22 -14.28
N GLU A 122 -0.49 15.09 -15.24
CA GLU A 122 -0.78 14.87 -16.66
C GLU A 122 0.07 13.75 -17.26
N THR A 123 1.36 13.69 -16.89
CA THR A 123 2.26 12.62 -17.31
C THR A 123 1.77 11.27 -16.79
N ASP A 124 1.36 11.22 -15.52
CA ASP A 124 0.73 10.06 -14.92
C ASP A 124 -0.59 9.69 -15.62
N ALA A 125 -1.45 10.68 -15.92
CA ALA A 125 -2.69 10.45 -16.66
C ALA A 125 -2.45 9.96 -18.10
N ARG A 126 -1.42 10.45 -18.79
CA ARG A 126 -1.02 9.95 -20.13
C ARG A 126 -0.50 8.53 -20.05
N LEU A 127 0.31 8.23 -19.03
CA LEU A 127 0.79 6.87 -18.78
C LEU A 127 -0.40 5.92 -18.54
N ARG A 128 -1.40 6.34 -17.74
CA ARG A 128 -2.63 5.58 -17.51
C ARG A 128 -3.41 5.32 -18.80
N ARG A 129 -3.65 6.35 -19.63
CA ARG A 129 -4.36 6.17 -20.92
C ARG A 129 -3.63 5.23 -21.86
N ARG A 130 -2.29 5.27 -21.87
CA ARG A 130 -1.48 4.35 -22.67
C ARG A 130 -1.66 2.93 -22.20
N LEU A 131 -1.60 2.69 -20.88
CA LEU A 131 -1.85 1.38 -20.30
C LEU A 131 -3.27 0.89 -20.63
N GLU A 132 -4.30 1.71 -20.43
CA GLU A 132 -5.69 1.37 -20.77
C GLU A 132 -5.89 1.02 -22.24
N GLY A 133 -5.22 1.72 -23.17
CA GLY A 133 -5.25 1.41 -24.59
C GLY A 133 -4.58 0.07 -24.92
N GLU A 134 -3.45 -0.23 -24.29
CA GLU A 134 -2.74 -1.51 -24.43
C GLU A 134 -3.60 -2.68 -23.88
N TYR A 135 -4.31 -2.49 -22.76
CA TYR A 135 -5.23 -3.49 -22.21
C TYR A 135 -6.47 -3.73 -23.08
N ARG A 136 -7.00 -2.68 -23.72
CA ARG A 136 -8.21 -2.80 -24.56
C ARG A 136 -7.94 -3.54 -25.87
N LEU A 137 -6.77 -3.33 -26.49
CA LEU A 137 -6.36 -4.03 -27.69
C LEU A 137 -6.12 -5.54 -27.44
N GLY A 138 -5.64 -5.90 -26.23
CA GLY A 138 -5.50 -7.31 -25.84
C GLY A 138 -6.83 -8.03 -25.57
N ALA A 139 -7.93 -7.29 -25.32
CA ALA A 139 -9.25 -7.87 -25.08
C ALA A 139 -10.04 -8.13 -26.38
N GLU A 140 -9.72 -7.44 -27.48
CA GLU A 140 -10.40 -7.60 -28.78
C GLU A 140 -9.81 -8.73 -29.66
N GLU A 141 -8.64 -9.28 -29.31
CA GLU A 141 -7.98 -10.39 -30.04
C GLU A 141 -8.39 -11.81 -29.59
N SER A 142 -9.38 -11.98 -28.71
CA SER A 142 -9.88 -13.33 -28.38
C SER A 142 -10.85 -13.88 -29.44
N PRO A 143 -10.61 -15.09 -30.00
CA PRO A 143 -11.46 -15.63 -31.06
C PRO A 143 -12.86 -15.98 -30.54
N GLN A 144 -13.90 -15.51 -31.24
CA GLN A 144 -15.27 -15.99 -31.05
C GLN A 144 -15.34 -17.49 -31.37
N SER A 145 -15.49 -18.32 -30.34
CA SER A 145 -15.78 -19.75 -30.48
C SER A 145 -17.24 -19.95 -30.84
N GLU A 146 -17.45 -20.65 -31.96
CA GLU A 146 -18.74 -21.10 -32.48
C GLU A 146 -19.53 -21.92 -31.45
N SER A 147 -20.84 -21.68 -31.41
CA SER A 147 -21.82 -22.39 -30.58
C SER A 147 -22.28 -23.67 -31.28
N PRO A 148 -22.36 -24.84 -30.62
CA PRO A 148 -22.87 -26.05 -31.25
C PRO A 148 -24.40 -26.03 -31.35
N GLU A 149 -24.86 -26.33 -32.55
CA GLU A 149 -26.25 -26.46 -32.99
C GLU A 149 -26.91 -27.70 -32.35
N GLN A 150 -28.11 -27.52 -31.78
CA GLN A 150 -28.91 -28.56 -31.15
C GLN A 150 -29.99 -29.05 -32.15
N PRO A 151 -30.16 -30.36 -32.42
CA PRO A 151 -31.18 -30.81 -33.37
C PRO A 151 -32.56 -30.98 -32.72
N GLU A 152 -33.59 -30.53 -33.44
CA GLU A 152 -35.01 -30.69 -33.11
C GLU A 152 -35.49 -32.17 -33.16
N PRO A 153 -36.56 -32.53 -32.43
CA PRO A 153 -37.38 -33.68 -32.78
C PRO A 153 -38.72 -33.25 -33.39
N SER A 154 -38.95 -33.72 -34.62
CA SER A 154 -40.23 -33.67 -35.34
C SER A 154 -41.18 -34.79 -34.85
N GLY A 155 -42.49 -34.52 -34.84
CA GLY A 155 -43.49 -35.27 -34.06
C GLY A 155 -44.25 -36.42 -34.74
N SER A 156 -44.93 -37.19 -33.86
CA SER A 156 -46.26 -37.86 -33.97
C SER A 156 -46.53 -38.92 -35.07
N PRO A 157 -47.60 -39.77 -34.98
CA PRO A 157 -48.46 -40.19 -33.85
C PRO A 157 -48.80 -41.72 -33.82
N ALA A 158 -49.59 -42.13 -32.80
CA ALA A 158 -50.78 -43.02 -32.86
C ALA A 158 -50.83 -44.29 -31.95
N THR A 159 -51.76 -44.22 -30.98
CA THR A 159 -52.82 -45.19 -30.55
C THR A 159 -52.56 -46.66 -30.13
N GLY A 160 -53.21 -47.01 -29.01
CA GLY A 160 -53.63 -48.37 -28.57
C GLY A 160 -52.87 -48.82 -27.32
N GLY A 161 -53.44 -49.10 -26.14
CA GLY A 161 -54.74 -49.66 -25.77
C GLY A 161 -54.48 -51.03 -25.12
N GLY A 162 -54.73 -51.20 -23.82
CA GLY A 162 -54.72 -52.52 -23.16
C GLY A 162 -54.19 -52.54 -21.72
N SER A 163 -55.04 -53.06 -20.83
CA SER A 163 -54.91 -53.25 -19.39
C SER A 163 -53.89 -54.31 -18.96
N GLU A 164 -53.34 -54.20 -17.74
CA GLU A 164 -53.46 -55.18 -16.62
C GLU A 164 -52.52 -54.82 -15.45
N GLU A 165 -52.99 -55.18 -14.26
CA GLU A 165 -52.42 -54.94 -12.93
C GLU A 165 -51.49 -56.14 -12.53
N PRO A 166 -51.08 -56.27 -11.25
CA PRO A 166 -49.76 -55.95 -10.70
C PRO A 166 -48.87 -57.18 -10.45
N ASP A 167 -47.58 -56.97 -10.12
CA ASP A 167 -46.92 -57.86 -9.16
C ASP A 167 -45.67 -57.25 -8.48
N THR A 168 -45.40 -57.83 -7.32
CA THR A 168 -44.69 -57.36 -6.13
C THR A 168 -43.15 -57.53 -6.05
N HIS A 169 -42.59 -56.85 -5.03
CA HIS A 169 -41.27 -57.03 -4.37
C HIS A 169 -40.05 -56.47 -5.13
N GLU A 170 -39.17 -55.66 -4.53
CA GLU A 170 -38.21 -56.09 -3.51
C GLU A 170 -37.55 -54.90 -2.77
N LYS A 171 -37.29 -55.08 -1.47
CA LYS A 171 -36.59 -54.15 -0.57
C LYS A 171 -35.10 -54.10 -0.89
N ALA A 172 -34.51 -52.91 -0.91
CA ALA A 172 -33.10 -52.73 -0.53
C ALA A 172 -32.91 -51.41 0.23
N ALA A 173 -32.45 -51.53 1.47
CA ALA A 173 -31.99 -50.44 2.30
C ALA A 173 -30.63 -49.94 1.81
N THR A 174 -30.38 -48.63 1.88
CA THR A 174 -29.01 -48.11 1.81
C THR A 174 -28.87 -46.89 2.71
N SER A 175 -28.00 -47.06 3.70
CA SER A 175 -27.51 -46.07 4.66
C SER A 175 -26.74 -44.92 3.98
N PRO A 176 -26.60 -43.76 4.65
CA PRO A 176 -26.06 -42.53 4.05
C PRO A 176 -24.54 -42.58 3.81
N PRO A 177 -24.01 -41.80 2.85
CA PRO A 177 -22.59 -41.79 2.56
C PRO A 177 -21.78 -41.04 3.61
N ASN A 178 -20.70 -41.71 3.95
CA ASN A 178 -19.58 -41.41 4.81
C ASN A 178 -18.96 -40.01 4.57
N ALA A 179 -18.50 -39.42 5.67
CA ALA A 179 -17.65 -38.24 5.71
C ALA A 179 -16.35 -38.44 4.90
N ALA A 180 -15.97 -37.42 4.13
CA ALA A 180 -14.69 -37.36 3.43
C ALA A 180 -13.57 -36.94 4.40
N PRO A 181 -12.40 -37.61 4.40
CA PRO A 181 -11.26 -37.24 5.22
C PRO A 181 -10.37 -36.17 4.56
N ALA A 182 -9.58 -35.52 5.43
CA ALA A 182 -8.69 -34.39 5.21
C ALA A 182 -7.69 -34.51 4.04
N PHE A 183 -7.47 -33.39 3.36
CA PHE A 183 -6.51 -33.24 2.27
C PHE A 183 -5.06 -33.31 2.76
N ALA A 184 -4.29 -34.23 2.20
CA ALA A 184 -2.83 -34.26 2.29
C ALA A 184 -2.19 -33.29 1.27
N PRO A 185 -0.98 -32.76 1.52
CA PRO A 185 -0.38 -31.74 0.67
C PRO A 185 0.21 -32.35 -0.61
N VAL A 186 -0.11 -31.75 -1.76
CA VAL A 186 0.46 -32.09 -3.07
C VAL A 186 1.84 -31.43 -3.20
N GLU A 187 2.89 -32.25 -3.28
CA GLU A 187 4.24 -31.80 -3.62
C GLU A 187 4.32 -31.37 -5.09
N ALA A 188 4.54 -30.08 -5.34
CA ALA A 188 4.81 -29.55 -6.67
C ALA A 188 6.30 -29.76 -7.05
N LYS A 189 6.57 -30.72 -7.93
CA LYS A 189 7.85 -30.83 -8.66
C LYS A 189 7.89 -29.75 -9.76
N VAL A 190 8.88 -28.87 -9.70
CA VAL A 190 9.20 -27.93 -10.79
C VAL A 190 10.33 -28.53 -11.63
N SER A 191 10.04 -28.77 -12.91
CA SER A 191 11.01 -29.12 -13.94
C SER A 191 11.45 -27.87 -14.70
N SER A 192 12.74 -27.79 -15.00
CA SER A 192 13.41 -26.72 -15.73
C SER A 192 13.19 -26.81 -17.24
N GLY A 193 12.65 -25.74 -17.83
CA GLY A 193 12.95 -25.18 -19.17
C GLY A 193 12.81 -26.04 -20.43
N SER A 194 11.80 -25.74 -21.26
CA SER A 194 11.93 -25.61 -22.73
C SER A 194 10.62 -25.04 -23.31
N ALA A 195 10.74 -24.10 -24.25
CA ALA A 195 9.64 -23.46 -24.95
C ALA A 195 8.87 -24.44 -25.85
N THR A 196 7.54 -24.47 -25.70
CA THR A 196 6.55 -24.82 -26.75
C THR A 196 5.16 -24.37 -26.29
N ASP A 197 4.39 -23.80 -27.21
CA ASP A 197 3.02 -23.29 -27.07
C ASP A 197 2.09 -24.25 -26.29
N GLY A 198 1.60 -23.75 -25.16
CA GLY A 198 0.46 -24.26 -24.40
C GLY A 198 -0.33 -23.06 -23.86
N PRO A 199 -1.58 -23.24 -23.39
CA PRO A 199 -2.37 -22.12 -22.86
C PRO A 199 -1.55 -21.39 -21.80
N LEU A 200 -1.39 -20.06 -21.98
CA LEU A 200 -0.59 -19.18 -21.12
C LEU A 200 -0.81 -19.54 -19.65
N HIS A 201 0.09 -20.33 -19.07
CA HIS A 201 0.03 -20.68 -17.65
C HIS A 201 0.33 -19.40 -16.87
N ARG A 202 -0.74 -18.72 -16.45
CA ARG A 202 -0.66 -17.54 -15.60
C ARG A 202 0.01 -17.95 -14.29
N ASP A 203 0.91 -17.09 -13.80
CA ASP A 203 1.59 -17.30 -12.52
C ASP A 203 0.53 -17.50 -11.41
N PRO A 204 0.52 -18.63 -10.69
CA PRO A 204 -0.48 -18.93 -9.66
C PRO A 204 -0.62 -17.84 -8.60
N ILE A 205 0.43 -17.04 -8.37
CA ILE A 205 0.40 -15.90 -7.46
C ILE A 205 -0.69 -14.90 -7.88
N LEU A 206 -0.87 -14.67 -9.18
CA LEU A 206 -1.79 -13.68 -9.74
C LEU A 206 -3.27 -14.06 -9.62
N ASP A 207 -3.56 -15.32 -9.31
CA ASP A 207 -4.94 -15.81 -9.19
C ASP A 207 -5.30 -16.18 -7.75
N THR A 208 -4.32 -16.63 -6.95
CA THR A 208 -4.59 -17.25 -5.64
C THR A 208 -4.16 -16.41 -4.44
N TYR A 209 -3.16 -15.53 -4.59
CA TYR A 209 -2.66 -14.77 -3.44
C TYR A 209 -3.59 -13.61 -3.10
N PRO A 210 -3.58 -13.15 -1.83
CA PRO A 210 -4.34 -11.96 -1.44
C PRO A 210 -3.96 -10.74 -2.29
N LEU A 211 -4.95 -9.93 -2.63
CA LEU A 211 -4.79 -8.68 -3.40
C LEU A 211 -3.62 -7.79 -2.94
N PRO A 212 -3.40 -7.55 -1.62
CA PRO A 212 -2.27 -6.75 -1.12
C PRO A 212 -0.90 -7.16 -1.68
N ILE A 213 -0.72 -8.46 -1.96
CA ILE A 213 0.53 -9.03 -2.46
C ILE A 213 0.46 -9.20 -3.99
N ALA A 214 -0.60 -9.84 -4.48
CA ALA A 214 -0.74 -10.21 -5.89
C ALA A 214 -0.69 -9.00 -6.83
N PHE A 215 -1.31 -7.87 -6.44
CA PHE A 215 -1.32 -6.66 -7.26
C PHE A 215 0.09 -6.12 -7.55
N SER A 216 0.90 -5.96 -6.49
CA SER A 216 2.26 -5.43 -6.65
C SER A 216 3.20 -6.43 -7.32
N TRP A 217 2.95 -7.74 -7.18
CA TRP A 217 3.65 -8.77 -7.95
C TRP A 217 3.36 -8.67 -9.45
N ALA A 218 2.09 -8.50 -9.82
CA ALA A 218 1.68 -8.34 -11.22
C ALA A 218 2.37 -7.14 -11.89
N LEU A 219 2.51 -6.03 -11.16
CA LEU A 219 3.16 -4.84 -11.66
C LEU A 219 4.62 -5.09 -12.07
N LEU A 220 5.34 -5.97 -11.36
CA LEU A 220 6.73 -6.32 -11.70
C LEU A 220 6.86 -6.91 -13.10
N ALA A 221 5.88 -7.68 -13.56
CA ALA A 221 5.90 -8.28 -14.90
C ALA A 221 5.81 -7.21 -16.01
N SER A 222 5.19 -6.07 -15.72
CA SER A 222 5.03 -4.97 -16.69
C SER A 222 6.24 -4.03 -16.80
N LEU A 223 7.15 -4.04 -15.81
CA LEU A 223 8.27 -3.11 -15.72
C LEU A 223 9.50 -3.62 -16.48
N ARG A 224 9.85 -2.91 -17.56
CA ARG A 224 11.02 -3.21 -18.41
C ARG A 224 12.28 -2.45 -17.99
N ASP A 225 12.13 -1.25 -17.44
CA ASP A 225 13.25 -0.45 -16.96
C ASP A 225 13.83 -1.07 -15.66
N PRO A 226 15.13 -1.41 -15.61
CA PRO A 226 15.73 -2.07 -14.44
C PRO A 226 15.62 -1.25 -13.16
N ARG A 227 15.66 0.09 -13.25
CA ARG A 227 15.62 0.98 -12.09
C ARG A 227 14.21 1.09 -11.52
N ASP A 228 13.21 1.24 -12.38
CA ASP A 228 11.80 1.21 -11.97
C ASP A 228 11.42 -0.17 -11.43
N ARG A 229 11.88 -1.25 -12.08
CA ARG A 229 11.69 -2.62 -11.60
C ARG A 229 12.32 -2.82 -10.22
N TYR A 230 13.57 -2.40 -10.02
CA TYR A 230 14.25 -2.49 -8.72
C TYR A 230 13.51 -1.73 -7.62
N ARG A 231 13.08 -0.49 -7.91
CA ARG A 231 12.28 0.29 -6.96
C ARG A 231 10.99 -0.44 -6.59
N GLU A 232 10.31 -1.03 -7.57
CA GLU A 232 9.07 -1.75 -7.36
C GLU A 232 9.27 -3.07 -6.61
N GLN A 233 10.36 -3.79 -6.85
CA GLN A 233 10.73 -4.99 -6.09
C GLN A 233 10.91 -4.66 -4.60
N LEU A 234 11.58 -3.56 -4.28
CA LEU A 234 11.74 -3.10 -2.90
C LEU A 234 10.40 -2.68 -2.28
N ARG A 235 9.51 -2.06 -3.05
CA ARG A 235 8.15 -1.72 -2.60
C ARG A 235 7.31 -2.98 -2.33
N HIS A 236 7.37 -3.96 -3.23
CA HIS A 236 6.69 -5.25 -3.08
C HIS A 236 7.18 -5.99 -1.82
N ALA A 237 8.49 -6.00 -1.56
CA ALA A 237 9.06 -6.56 -0.33
C ALA A 237 8.53 -5.87 0.93
N GLU A 238 8.43 -4.53 0.91
CA GLU A 238 7.87 -3.75 2.02
C GLU A 238 6.38 -4.06 2.22
N ASN A 239 5.60 -4.16 1.13
CA ASN A 239 4.18 -4.53 1.17
C ASN A 239 3.97 -5.93 1.73
N MET A 240 4.74 -6.92 1.29
CA MET A 240 4.68 -8.29 1.76
C MET A 240 4.86 -8.38 3.28
N VAL A 241 5.89 -7.73 3.83
CA VAL A 241 6.15 -7.74 5.27
C VAL A 241 5.13 -6.90 6.04
N THR A 242 4.67 -5.79 5.47
CA THR A 242 3.62 -4.96 6.06
C THR A 242 2.30 -5.74 6.17
N PHE A 243 1.96 -6.50 5.14
CA PHE A 243 0.78 -7.34 5.12
C PHE A 243 0.88 -8.45 6.16
N LEU A 244 2.01 -9.18 6.22
CA LEU A 244 2.27 -10.18 7.27
C LEU A 244 2.21 -9.57 8.68
N GLY A 245 2.76 -8.37 8.87
CA GLY A 245 2.70 -7.66 10.14
C GLY A 245 1.28 -7.28 10.52
N SER A 246 0.47 -6.86 9.56
CA SER A 246 -0.94 -6.52 9.76
C SER A 246 -1.79 -7.75 10.08
N LEU A 247 -1.57 -8.86 9.39
CA LEU A 247 -2.18 -10.16 9.75
C LEU A 247 -1.75 -10.60 11.16
N SER A 248 -0.47 -10.42 11.49
CA SER A 248 0.03 -10.79 12.82
C SER A 248 -0.65 -9.99 13.94
N LEU A 249 -0.88 -8.69 13.72
CA LEU A 249 -1.63 -7.86 14.67
C LEU A 249 -3.09 -8.26 14.81
N ALA A 250 -3.73 -8.68 13.71
CA ALA A 250 -5.11 -9.17 13.72
C ALA A 250 -5.27 -10.50 14.47
N LEU A 251 -4.23 -11.36 14.46
CA LEU A 251 -4.22 -12.63 15.16
C LEU A 251 -3.81 -12.52 16.63
N LEU A 252 -2.97 -11.55 16.98
CA LEU A 252 -2.49 -11.38 18.34
C LEU A 252 -3.61 -10.92 19.27
N GLU A 253 -3.77 -11.64 20.38
CA GLU A 253 -4.57 -11.16 21.50
C GLU A 253 -3.90 -9.94 22.16
N LYS A 254 -4.71 -8.99 22.62
CA LYS A 254 -4.24 -7.74 23.22
C LYS A 254 -3.27 -7.95 24.39
N GLN A 255 -3.52 -8.95 25.23
CA GLN A 255 -2.67 -9.30 26.37
C GLN A 255 -1.23 -9.67 25.98
N ASP A 256 -1.02 -10.08 24.73
CA ASP A 256 0.26 -10.57 24.23
C ASP A 256 1.14 -9.51 23.58
N TYR A 257 0.61 -8.29 23.40
CA TYR A 257 1.34 -7.19 22.76
C TYR A 257 2.63 -6.86 23.52
N LYS A 258 2.59 -6.96 24.85
CA LYS A 258 3.77 -6.74 25.70
C LYS A 258 4.84 -7.81 25.49
N GLU A 259 4.44 -9.08 25.38
CA GLU A 259 5.35 -10.21 25.12
C GLU A 259 5.95 -10.12 23.71
N ALA A 260 5.13 -9.75 22.73
CA ALA A 260 5.55 -9.48 21.36
C ALA A 260 6.38 -8.18 21.21
N GLN A 261 6.55 -7.40 22.28
CA GLN A 261 7.23 -6.10 22.29
C GLN A 261 6.64 -5.07 21.31
N ILE A 262 5.33 -5.16 21.10
CA ILE A 262 4.57 -4.27 20.22
C ILE A 262 3.98 -3.15 21.07
N ASN A 263 4.32 -1.91 20.70
CA ASN A 263 3.69 -0.72 21.25
C ASN A 263 3.02 0.04 20.10
N PRO A 264 1.68 0.00 20.00
CA PRO A 264 0.91 0.69 18.96
C PRO A 264 1.27 2.18 18.78
N LYS A 265 1.38 2.93 19.89
CA LYS A 265 1.71 4.37 19.85
C LYS A 265 3.10 4.61 19.28
N ARG A 266 4.06 3.74 19.59
CA ARG A 266 5.43 3.83 19.04
C ARG A 266 5.49 3.37 17.59
N LEU A 267 4.71 2.33 17.22
CA LEU A 267 4.70 1.77 15.88
C LEU A 267 4.21 2.80 14.86
N TRP A 268 3.12 3.50 15.16
CA TRP A 268 2.46 4.41 14.23
C TRP A 268 2.71 5.90 14.50
N GLY A 269 3.35 6.29 15.60
CA GLY A 269 3.50 7.70 15.97
C GLY A 269 4.31 8.56 15.00
N THR A 270 5.34 8.00 14.35
CA THR A 270 6.19 8.72 13.37
C THR A 270 6.02 8.25 11.93
N GLY A 271 5.13 7.29 11.68
CA GLY A 271 5.05 6.55 10.44
C GLY A 271 5.76 5.20 10.54
N SER A 272 5.11 4.15 10.05
CA SER A 272 5.64 2.80 10.01
C SER A 272 6.71 2.66 8.92
N THR A 273 7.85 2.06 9.29
CA THR A 273 8.91 1.73 8.33
C THR A 273 8.92 0.25 8.02
N PHE A 274 9.52 -0.14 6.89
CA PHE A 274 9.76 -1.55 6.55
C PHE A 274 10.38 -2.35 7.71
N GLY A 275 11.42 -1.82 8.37
CA GLY A 275 12.03 -2.46 9.54
C GLY A 275 11.14 -2.48 10.79
N SER A 276 10.18 -1.58 10.93
CA SER A 276 9.22 -1.59 12.04
C SER A 276 8.17 -2.69 11.86
N TRP A 277 7.66 -2.86 10.63
CA TRP A 277 6.78 -3.99 10.30
C TRP A 277 7.47 -5.34 10.45
N ASN A 278 8.74 -5.46 10.05
CA ASN A 278 9.49 -6.71 10.28
C ASN A 278 9.61 -7.04 11.77
N ARG A 279 9.81 -6.03 12.64
CA ARG A 279 9.85 -6.23 14.09
C ARG A 279 8.50 -6.70 14.65
N VAL A 280 7.38 -6.24 14.09
CA VAL A 280 6.04 -6.74 14.44
C VAL A 280 5.93 -8.23 14.10
N VAL A 281 6.34 -8.64 12.89
CA VAL A 281 6.31 -10.05 12.49
C VAL A 281 7.21 -10.90 13.38
N GLN A 282 8.42 -10.42 13.71
CA GLN A 282 9.36 -11.13 14.60
C GLN A 282 8.82 -11.28 16.03
N GLY A 283 8.27 -10.21 16.60
CA GLY A 283 7.67 -10.22 17.93
C GLY A 283 6.49 -11.18 17.99
N SER A 284 5.61 -11.12 17.00
CA SER A 284 4.44 -11.99 16.90
C SER A 284 4.82 -13.46 16.69
N SER A 285 5.79 -13.75 15.82
CA SER A 285 6.30 -15.12 15.56
C SER A 285 6.75 -15.84 16.85
N LYS A 286 7.41 -15.11 17.76
CA LYS A 286 7.84 -15.66 19.05
C LYS A 286 6.65 -16.07 19.91
N VAL A 287 5.63 -15.22 19.96
CA VAL A 287 4.42 -15.43 20.75
C VAL A 287 3.55 -16.53 20.12
N PHE A 288 3.44 -16.61 18.79
CA PHE A 288 2.63 -17.59 18.08
C PHE A 288 2.98 -19.06 18.36
N ARG A 289 4.12 -19.33 19.00
CA ARG A 289 4.44 -20.65 19.55
C ARG A 289 3.38 -21.17 20.54
N LYS A 290 2.62 -20.29 21.20
CA LYS A 290 1.51 -20.65 22.10
C LYS A 290 0.14 -20.73 21.43
N TYR A 291 0.03 -20.34 20.16
CA TYR A 291 -1.21 -20.35 19.37
C TYR A 291 -1.31 -21.65 18.57
N GLU A 292 -1.19 -22.80 19.24
CA GLU A 292 -1.09 -24.12 18.59
C GLU A 292 -2.32 -24.45 17.73
N ASP A 293 -3.50 -23.99 18.14
CA ASP A 293 -4.77 -24.21 17.44
C ASP A 293 -5.04 -23.23 16.29
N ASN A 294 -4.16 -22.23 16.08
CA ASN A 294 -4.32 -21.28 14.99
C ASN A 294 -3.39 -21.63 13.81
N PRO A 295 -3.94 -22.12 12.68
CA PRO A 295 -3.14 -22.62 11.57
C PRO A 295 -2.30 -21.52 10.89
N LEU A 296 -2.83 -20.30 10.82
CA LEU A 296 -2.10 -19.17 10.25
C LEU A 296 -0.99 -18.67 11.19
N ALA A 297 -1.25 -18.57 12.49
CA ALA A 297 -0.22 -18.21 13.47
C ALA A 297 0.95 -19.21 13.41
N SER A 298 0.64 -20.51 13.34
CA SER A 298 1.61 -21.59 13.14
C SER A 298 2.37 -21.45 11.81
N ALA A 299 1.71 -21.10 10.71
CA ALA A 299 2.36 -20.87 9.42
C ALA A 299 3.31 -19.67 9.45
N ILE A 300 2.92 -18.56 10.08
CA ILE A 300 3.76 -17.37 10.27
C ILE A 300 4.97 -17.70 11.16
N GLN A 301 4.77 -18.47 12.24
CA GLN A 301 5.85 -18.89 13.13
C GLN A 301 6.90 -19.73 12.38
N LYS A 302 6.47 -20.63 11.50
CA LYS A 302 7.36 -21.48 10.67
C LYS A 302 8.20 -20.71 9.66
N LEU A 303 7.88 -19.44 9.39
CA LEU A 303 8.75 -18.57 8.59
C LEU A 303 10.10 -18.31 9.26
N GLY A 304 10.19 -18.48 10.59
CA GLY A 304 11.44 -18.31 11.35
C GLY A 304 12.01 -16.88 11.26
N VAL A 305 11.14 -15.87 11.12
CA VAL A 305 11.56 -14.46 10.97
C VAL A 305 12.32 -13.97 12.21
N ASP A 306 12.04 -14.55 13.38
CA ASP A 306 12.68 -14.26 14.66
C ASP A 306 14.13 -14.77 14.76
N SER A 307 14.56 -15.67 13.87
CA SER A 307 15.94 -16.17 13.76
C SER A 307 16.44 -16.07 12.30
N PRO A 308 16.79 -14.86 11.81
CA PRO A 308 17.19 -14.66 10.40
C PRO A 308 18.42 -15.46 9.96
N GLU A 309 19.30 -15.85 10.89
CA GLU A 309 20.49 -16.66 10.60
C GLU A 309 20.14 -18.14 10.36
N GLU A 310 18.99 -18.59 10.88
CA GLU A 310 18.52 -19.97 10.83
C GLU A 310 17.40 -20.15 9.78
N SER A 311 16.73 -19.05 9.40
CA SER A 311 15.68 -19.05 8.38
C SER A 311 16.13 -18.40 7.08
N ARG A 312 16.00 -19.14 5.97
CA ARG A 312 16.21 -18.60 4.63
C ARG A 312 15.27 -17.43 4.31
N PHE A 313 14.00 -17.53 4.73
CA PHE A 313 13.03 -16.44 4.54
C PHE A 313 13.44 -15.20 5.34
N GLY A 314 13.82 -15.38 6.61
CA GLY A 314 14.33 -14.28 7.46
C GLY A 314 15.58 -13.62 6.87
N ALA A 315 16.53 -14.40 6.34
CA ALA A 315 17.72 -13.90 5.69
C ALA A 315 17.41 -13.09 4.42
N ASP A 316 16.49 -13.57 3.58
CA ASP A 316 16.08 -12.89 2.35
C ASP A 316 15.35 -11.57 2.65
N VAL A 317 14.42 -11.57 3.62
CA VAL A 317 13.74 -10.36 4.10
C VAL A 317 14.75 -9.35 4.68
N ALA A 318 15.69 -9.80 5.52
CA ALA A 318 16.72 -8.92 6.08
C ALA A 318 17.59 -8.28 4.99
N ALA A 319 17.93 -9.01 3.93
CA ALA A 319 18.67 -8.48 2.80
C ALA A 319 17.85 -7.44 2.01
N LEU A 320 16.56 -7.69 1.77
CA LEU A 320 15.66 -6.75 1.09
C LEU A 320 15.45 -5.47 1.90
N ILE A 321 15.34 -5.57 3.23
CA ILE A 321 15.26 -4.40 4.12
C ILE A 321 16.54 -3.56 4.01
N ARG A 322 17.72 -4.18 4.02
CA ARG A 322 19.00 -3.47 3.83
C ARG A 322 19.03 -2.75 2.48
N ALA A 323 18.70 -3.45 1.40
CA ALA A 323 18.64 -2.89 0.06
C ALA A 323 17.68 -1.68 -0.03
N ARG A 324 16.49 -1.77 0.57
CA ARG A 324 15.52 -0.67 0.60
C ARG A 324 16.04 0.53 1.38
N ASN A 325 16.67 0.30 2.53
CA ASN A 325 17.26 1.37 3.32
C ASN A 325 18.39 2.06 2.56
N ASP A 326 19.28 1.31 1.92
CA ASP A 326 20.36 1.89 1.13
C ASP A 326 19.83 2.68 -0.06
N TYR A 327 18.83 2.16 -0.78
CA TYR A 327 18.13 2.90 -1.83
C TYR A 327 17.53 4.22 -1.31
N SER A 328 16.83 4.19 -0.18
CA SER A 328 16.18 5.37 0.42
C SER A 328 17.19 6.44 0.89
N HIS A 329 18.39 6.03 1.27
CA HIS A 329 19.46 6.91 1.74
C HIS A 329 20.48 7.28 0.66
N GLY A 330 20.24 6.92 -0.61
CA GLY A 330 21.16 7.19 -1.71
C GLY A 330 22.47 6.40 -1.65
N ARG A 331 22.52 5.33 -0.87
CA ARG A 331 23.63 4.36 -0.81
C ARG A 331 23.38 3.11 -1.67
N GLY A 332 22.23 3.05 -2.34
CA GLY A 332 21.89 1.96 -3.26
C GLY A 332 22.66 2.03 -4.59
N PRO A 333 22.40 1.08 -5.50
CA PRO A 333 23.06 1.02 -6.81
C PRO A 333 22.82 2.32 -7.59
N SER A 334 23.90 2.89 -8.15
CA SER A 334 23.88 4.24 -8.72
C SER A 334 24.05 4.25 -10.24
N ILE A 335 24.83 3.31 -10.77
CA ILE A 335 25.04 3.09 -12.21
C ILE A 335 24.14 1.96 -12.73
N GLU A 336 23.90 1.95 -14.04
CA GLU A 336 22.92 1.06 -14.66
C GLU A 336 23.28 -0.42 -14.46
N GLU A 337 24.55 -0.78 -14.60
CA GLU A 337 25.02 -2.15 -14.43
C GLU A 337 24.80 -2.67 -12.99
N GLU A 338 25.05 -1.82 -11.99
CA GLU A 338 24.77 -2.13 -10.58
C GLU A 338 23.27 -2.32 -10.34
N VAL A 339 22.43 -1.48 -10.96
CA VAL A 339 20.96 -1.58 -10.83
C VAL A 339 20.45 -2.89 -11.43
N VAL A 340 20.98 -3.31 -12.58
CA VAL A 340 20.60 -4.59 -13.21
C VAL A 340 20.96 -5.77 -12.30
N VAL A 341 22.17 -5.78 -11.73
CA VAL A 341 22.60 -6.84 -10.80
C VAL A 341 21.71 -6.84 -9.55
N ALA A 342 21.52 -5.68 -8.92
CA ALA A 342 20.70 -5.54 -7.73
C ALA A 342 19.23 -5.93 -7.97
N SER A 343 18.67 -5.61 -9.15
CA SER A 343 17.31 -6.00 -9.53
C SER A 343 17.17 -7.50 -9.70
N LYS A 344 18.18 -8.16 -10.29
CA LYS A 344 18.20 -9.61 -10.41
C LYS A 344 18.29 -10.29 -9.04
N GLU A 345 19.18 -9.83 -8.17
CA GLU A 345 19.29 -10.36 -6.81
C GLU A 345 18.01 -10.15 -6.00
N ALA A 346 17.38 -8.98 -6.11
CA ALA A 346 16.10 -8.71 -5.46
C ALA A 346 14.99 -9.63 -5.99
N GLN A 347 14.93 -9.86 -7.30
CA GLN A 347 13.98 -10.79 -7.93
C GLN A 347 14.13 -12.20 -7.34
N GLU A 348 15.34 -12.74 -7.32
CA GLU A 348 15.60 -14.10 -6.83
C GLU A 348 15.23 -14.27 -5.35
N ARG A 349 15.44 -13.23 -4.53
CA ARG A 349 15.02 -13.21 -3.12
C ARG A 349 13.51 -13.18 -3.00
N LEU A 350 12.86 -12.31 -3.75
CA LEU A 350 11.41 -12.18 -3.75
C LEU A 350 10.72 -13.47 -4.19
N GLU A 351 11.17 -14.12 -5.25
CA GLU A 351 10.60 -15.40 -5.70
C GLU A 351 10.66 -16.48 -4.62
N ARG A 352 11.76 -16.53 -3.86
CA ARG A 352 11.88 -17.44 -2.71
C ARG A 352 10.93 -17.08 -1.59
N CYS A 353 10.86 -15.80 -1.23
CA CYS A 353 9.90 -15.31 -0.24
C CYS A 353 8.46 -15.66 -0.64
N MET A 354 8.08 -15.37 -1.89
CA MET A 354 6.77 -15.66 -2.43
C MET A 354 6.45 -17.14 -2.39
N LYS A 355 7.38 -18.00 -2.81
CA LYS A 355 7.22 -19.46 -2.68
C LYS A 355 6.96 -19.90 -1.24
N THR A 356 7.71 -19.36 -0.27
CA THR A 356 7.50 -19.64 1.15
C THR A 356 6.13 -19.15 1.64
N LEU A 357 5.61 -18.06 1.08
CA LEU A 357 4.30 -17.49 1.41
C LEU A 357 3.11 -18.13 0.69
N SER A 358 3.32 -19.23 -0.03
CA SER A 358 2.25 -19.96 -0.72
C SER A 358 1.12 -20.44 0.16
N PHE A 359 1.33 -20.58 1.47
CA PHE A 359 0.25 -20.87 2.43
C PHE A 359 -0.82 -19.78 2.48
N LEU A 360 -0.51 -18.53 2.12
CA LEU A 360 -1.49 -17.43 2.12
C LEU A 360 -2.63 -17.66 1.11
N ALA A 361 -2.40 -18.46 0.07
CA ALA A 361 -3.44 -18.85 -0.88
C ALA A 361 -4.56 -19.71 -0.24
N GLN A 362 -4.31 -20.30 0.93
CA GLN A 362 -5.26 -21.13 1.66
C GLN A 362 -6.22 -20.32 2.53
N TYR A 363 -5.91 -19.04 2.77
CA TYR A 363 -6.65 -18.17 3.69
C TYR A 363 -7.21 -16.95 2.94
N PRO A 364 -8.37 -17.09 2.26
CA PRO A 364 -8.91 -16.02 1.45
C PRO A 364 -9.36 -14.84 2.31
N ILE A 365 -9.13 -13.63 1.78
CA ILE A 365 -9.69 -12.41 2.32
C ILE A 365 -11.06 -12.19 1.69
N ARG A 366 -12.09 -12.01 2.51
CA ARG A 366 -13.45 -11.72 2.07
C ARG A 366 -13.91 -10.35 2.56
N LEU A 367 -14.44 -9.57 1.64
CA LEU A 367 -15.11 -8.31 1.94
C LEU A 367 -16.63 -8.54 1.97
N ILE A 368 -17.24 -8.32 3.13
CA ILE A 368 -18.69 -8.46 3.29
C ILE A 368 -19.40 -7.35 2.50
N GLN A 369 -20.32 -7.72 1.62
CA GLN A 369 -21.18 -6.79 0.89
C GLN A 369 -22.56 -6.70 1.52
N ASP A 370 -23.11 -7.83 1.94
CA ASP A 370 -24.45 -7.94 2.51
C ASP A 370 -24.61 -9.27 3.26
N PHE A 371 -25.69 -9.42 4.03
CA PHE A 371 -26.05 -10.70 4.63
C PHE A 371 -27.56 -10.93 4.72
N ASP A 372 -27.97 -12.20 4.59
CA ASP A 372 -29.34 -12.65 4.79
C ASP A 372 -29.41 -13.64 5.98
N LEU A 373 -30.41 -13.51 6.85
CA LEU A 373 -30.65 -14.44 7.96
C LEU A 373 -31.58 -15.57 7.51
N ASP A 374 -31.09 -16.80 7.54
CA ASP A 374 -31.94 -17.97 7.44
C ASP A 374 -32.64 -18.21 8.79
N ARG A 375 -33.95 -17.95 8.82
CA ARG A 375 -34.77 -18.06 10.03
C ARG A 375 -34.93 -19.51 10.52
N SER A 376 -34.70 -20.50 9.67
CA SER A 376 -34.88 -21.90 10.01
C SER A 376 -33.68 -22.50 10.74
N SER A 377 -32.47 -22.17 10.27
CA SER A 377 -31.19 -22.59 10.87
C SER A 377 -30.66 -21.60 11.90
N GLY A 378 -31.04 -20.32 11.80
CA GLY A 378 -30.45 -19.22 12.56
C GLY A 378 -29.08 -18.78 12.02
N GLU A 379 -28.67 -19.29 10.85
CA GLU A 379 -27.38 -18.97 10.23
C GLU A 379 -27.50 -17.80 9.25
N PHE A 380 -26.38 -17.14 8.99
CA PHE A 380 -26.27 -16.00 8.10
C PHE A 380 -25.62 -16.42 6.78
N TRP A 381 -26.28 -16.11 5.67
CA TRP A 381 -25.72 -16.19 4.33
C TRP A 381 -25.05 -14.86 4.01
N LEU A 382 -23.72 -14.85 4.03
CA LEU A 382 -22.92 -13.67 3.76
C LEU A 382 -22.62 -13.58 2.27
N LYS A 383 -22.95 -12.45 1.64
CA LYS A 383 -22.53 -12.13 0.27
C LYS A 383 -21.19 -11.41 0.34
N CYS A 384 -20.17 -12.01 -0.26
CA CYS A 384 -18.78 -11.57 -0.12
C CYS A 384 -18.13 -11.31 -1.47
N LEU A 385 -17.10 -10.46 -1.46
CA LEU A 385 -16.09 -10.42 -2.54
C LEU A 385 -14.81 -11.08 -2.05
N ARG A 386 -14.29 -12.07 -2.79
CA ARG A 386 -12.97 -12.65 -2.53
C ARG A 386 -11.88 -11.73 -3.10
N LEU A 387 -11.09 -11.12 -2.22
CA LEU A 387 -9.99 -10.22 -2.60
C LEU A 387 -8.71 -11.00 -2.89
N SER A 388 -8.76 -11.83 -3.93
CA SER A 388 -7.61 -12.58 -4.46
C SER A 388 -7.22 -12.08 -5.85
N GLY A 389 -5.93 -12.22 -6.17
CA GLY A 389 -5.37 -11.86 -7.46
C GLY A 389 -5.08 -10.38 -7.66
N ASP A 390 -4.79 -9.99 -8.90
CA ASP A 390 -4.27 -8.67 -9.28
C ASP A 390 -5.30 -7.70 -9.88
N GLY A 391 -6.52 -8.18 -10.15
CA GLY A 391 -7.55 -7.44 -10.88
C GLY A 391 -8.70 -6.90 -10.01
N PRO A 392 -9.46 -5.90 -10.50
CA PRO A 392 -10.61 -5.36 -9.78
C PRO A 392 -11.87 -6.24 -9.87
N GLY A 393 -11.88 -7.26 -10.73
CA GLY A 393 -13.00 -8.18 -10.97
C GLY A 393 -13.05 -9.32 -9.96
N PHE A 394 -13.21 -8.99 -8.67
CA PHE A 394 -13.25 -9.98 -7.59
C PHE A 394 -14.43 -10.95 -7.73
N SER A 395 -14.18 -12.23 -7.50
CA SER A 395 -15.22 -13.26 -7.46
C SER A 395 -16.22 -12.96 -6.34
N GLN A 396 -17.51 -13.03 -6.67
CA GLN A 396 -18.59 -12.97 -5.70
C GLN A 396 -18.80 -14.37 -5.12
N GLU A 397 -18.93 -14.47 -3.81
CA GLU A 397 -19.15 -15.73 -3.10
C GLU A 397 -20.28 -15.58 -2.08
N GLU A 398 -21.07 -16.64 -1.93
CA GLU A 398 -22.00 -16.79 -0.81
C GLU A 398 -21.47 -17.83 0.15
N VAL A 399 -21.39 -17.45 1.43
CA VAL A 399 -20.76 -18.26 2.48
C VAL A 399 -21.61 -18.23 3.73
N LEU A 400 -21.71 -19.38 4.37
CA LEU A 400 -22.51 -19.57 5.58
C LEU A 400 -21.69 -19.22 6.83
N SER A 401 -22.29 -18.48 7.74
CA SER A 401 -21.68 -18.09 9.00
C SER A 401 -22.69 -18.17 10.14
N ARG A 402 -22.22 -18.51 11.34
CA ARG A 402 -23.02 -18.43 12.58
C ARG A 402 -23.07 -17.03 13.17
N THR A 403 -22.23 -16.13 12.66
CA THR A 403 -22.09 -14.75 13.14
C THR A 403 -22.40 -13.79 12.00
N ALA A 404 -23.20 -12.76 12.30
CA ALA A 404 -23.40 -11.64 11.39
C ALA A 404 -22.21 -10.68 11.45
N PHE A 405 -21.79 -10.19 10.30
CA PHE A 405 -20.72 -9.21 10.16
C PHE A 405 -21.26 -7.97 9.44
N PRO A 406 -20.94 -6.75 9.89
CA PRO A 406 -21.29 -5.53 9.18
C PRO A 406 -20.82 -5.48 7.72
N ASN A 407 -21.60 -4.81 6.89
CA ASN A 407 -21.23 -4.53 5.51
C ASN A 407 -19.95 -3.68 5.46
N GLY A 408 -19.04 -4.05 4.56
CA GLY A 408 -17.74 -3.41 4.42
C GLY A 408 -16.64 -3.97 5.33
N GLU A 409 -16.96 -4.93 6.19
CA GLU A 409 -15.95 -5.60 7.01
C GLU A 409 -15.07 -6.54 6.18
N LEU A 410 -13.77 -6.52 6.48
CA LEU A 410 -12.78 -7.35 5.83
C LEU A 410 -12.38 -8.48 6.77
N LEU A 411 -12.64 -9.71 6.35
CA LEU A 411 -12.40 -10.91 7.15
C LEU A 411 -11.39 -11.82 6.46
N LEU A 412 -10.57 -12.47 7.27
CA LEU A 412 -9.73 -13.58 6.85
C LEU A 412 -10.39 -14.89 7.25
N ASP A 413 -10.57 -15.80 6.30
CA ASP A 413 -11.12 -17.13 6.56
C ASP A 413 -10.01 -18.15 6.81
N LEU A 414 -10.02 -18.73 8.01
CA LEU A 414 -9.10 -19.77 8.44
C LEU A 414 -9.67 -21.19 8.24
N GLY A 415 -10.87 -21.32 7.67
CA GLY A 415 -11.63 -22.57 7.54
C GLY A 415 -12.54 -22.82 8.75
N ASP A 416 -13.46 -23.79 8.63
CA ASP A 416 -14.31 -24.30 9.72
C ASP A 416 -15.06 -23.21 10.52
N GLN A 417 -15.53 -22.17 9.84
CA GLN A 417 -16.19 -21.01 10.46
C GLN A 417 -15.29 -20.23 11.44
N ASN A 418 -13.97 -20.34 11.31
CA ASN A 418 -13.00 -19.51 12.02
C ASN A 418 -12.62 -18.28 11.17
N TRP A 419 -13.25 -17.15 11.47
CA TRP A 419 -13.09 -15.90 10.75
C TRP A 419 -12.37 -14.89 11.63
N VAL A 420 -11.33 -14.26 11.10
CA VAL A 420 -10.55 -13.24 11.81
C VAL A 420 -10.85 -11.88 11.18
N PRO A 421 -11.47 -10.94 11.91
CA PRO A 421 -11.59 -9.56 11.47
C PRO A 421 -10.21 -8.93 11.27
N LEU A 422 -10.02 -8.29 10.11
CA LEU A 422 -8.78 -7.59 9.81
C LEU A 422 -8.81 -6.13 10.26
N TYR A 423 -9.99 -5.59 10.59
CA TYR A 423 -10.14 -4.27 11.17
C TYR A 423 -9.56 -4.24 12.61
N PRO A 424 -8.82 -3.19 13.02
CA PRO A 424 -8.55 -1.95 12.28
C PRO A 424 -7.26 -1.98 11.44
N PHE A 425 -6.55 -3.10 11.38
CA PHE A 425 -5.20 -3.18 10.79
C PHE A 425 -5.19 -3.21 9.26
N ILE A 426 -6.20 -3.83 8.65
CA ILE A 426 -6.44 -3.79 7.21
C ILE A 426 -7.91 -3.45 6.95
N ILE A 427 -8.14 -2.48 6.07
CA ILE A 427 -9.47 -2.10 5.60
C ILE A 427 -9.53 -2.13 4.08
N ALA A 428 -10.73 -2.25 3.53
CA ALA A 428 -10.99 -2.03 2.10
C ALA A 428 -11.82 -0.76 1.91
N SER A 429 -11.38 0.13 1.03
CA SER A 429 -12.11 1.35 0.68
C SER A 429 -11.92 1.69 -0.80
N ASN A 430 -12.82 2.51 -1.34
CA ASN A 430 -12.59 3.10 -2.66
C ASN A 430 -11.64 4.28 -2.50
N CYS A 431 -10.50 4.21 -3.18
CA CYS A 431 -9.50 5.26 -3.14
C CYS A 431 -10.08 6.60 -3.63
N PRO A 432 -9.89 7.70 -2.89
CA PRO A 432 -10.39 9.01 -3.31
C PRO A 432 -9.73 9.53 -4.59
N HIS A 433 -8.51 9.04 -4.91
CA HIS A 433 -7.74 9.47 -6.06
C HIS A 433 -8.04 8.67 -7.33
N CYS A 434 -7.99 7.34 -7.25
CA CYS A 434 -8.13 6.47 -8.42
C CYS A 434 -9.53 5.85 -8.55
N ARG A 435 -10.40 5.98 -7.54
CA ARG A 435 -11.77 5.41 -7.47
C ARG A 435 -11.84 3.88 -7.53
N TYR A 436 -10.71 3.20 -7.60
CA TYR A 436 -10.64 1.76 -7.42
C TYR A 436 -10.73 1.38 -5.96
N ARG A 437 -11.29 0.20 -5.70
CA ARG A 437 -11.19 -0.45 -4.41
C ARG A 437 -9.74 -0.86 -4.15
N GLU A 438 -9.23 -0.42 -3.01
CA GLU A 438 -7.87 -0.70 -2.54
C GLU A 438 -7.94 -1.21 -1.10
N THR A 439 -6.91 -1.94 -0.70
CA THR A 439 -6.73 -2.34 0.69
C THR A 439 -5.70 -1.44 1.35
N TYR A 440 -5.94 -1.08 2.61
CA TYR A 440 -5.12 -0.10 3.32
C TYR A 440 -4.65 -0.65 4.65
N PHE A 441 -3.43 -0.27 5.03
CA PHE A 441 -2.88 -0.48 6.37
C PHE A 441 -2.60 0.86 7.07
N ILE A 442 -2.39 0.81 8.38
CA ILE A 442 -2.09 2.00 9.18
C ILE A 442 -0.62 2.41 8.95
N ASP A 443 -0.42 3.57 8.31
CA ASP A 443 0.91 4.15 8.12
C ASP A 443 1.30 4.99 9.33
N ARG A 444 0.42 5.91 9.75
CA ARG A 444 0.64 6.80 10.89
C ARG A 444 -0.63 6.95 11.72
N TRP A 445 -0.46 7.18 13.01
CA TRP A 445 -1.57 7.48 13.91
C TRP A 445 -1.27 8.73 14.73
N ASN A 446 -2.19 9.69 14.70
CA ASN A 446 -2.16 10.90 15.50
C ASN A 446 -3.31 10.88 16.53
N ASP A 447 -3.02 10.31 17.70
CA ASP A 447 -3.93 10.24 18.85
C ASP A 447 -4.51 11.62 19.23
N ARG A 448 -3.70 12.68 19.14
CA ARG A 448 -4.11 14.05 19.51
C ARG A 448 -5.12 14.67 18.55
N GLU A 449 -5.03 14.33 17.27
CA GLU A 449 -5.92 14.83 16.23
C GLU A 449 -7.07 13.86 15.96
N SER A 450 -7.11 12.72 16.65
CA SER A 450 -8.08 11.63 16.42
C SER A 450 -8.13 11.20 14.95
N THR A 451 -6.97 11.17 14.30
CA THR A 451 -6.81 10.77 12.89
C THR A 451 -5.74 9.71 12.71
N SER A 452 -5.98 8.80 11.77
CA SER A 452 -5.03 7.81 11.28
C SER A 452 -4.79 8.03 9.80
N LEU A 453 -3.53 8.03 9.39
CA LEU A 453 -3.15 8.04 7.99
C LEU A 453 -2.99 6.60 7.53
N MET A 454 -3.87 6.21 6.62
CA MET A 454 -3.89 4.90 5.99
C MET A 454 -3.12 4.95 4.68
N LYS A 455 -2.42 3.88 4.33
CA LYS A 455 -1.68 3.75 3.07
C LYS A 455 -2.12 2.50 2.32
N SER A 456 -2.38 2.64 1.02
CA SER A 456 -2.82 1.50 0.21
C SER A 456 -1.69 0.54 -0.11
N PHE A 457 -1.97 -0.76 -0.08
CA PHE A 457 -1.03 -1.79 -0.49
C PHE A 457 -0.75 -1.70 -2.00
N GLU A 458 -1.77 -1.49 -2.82
CA GLU A 458 -1.67 -1.61 -4.27
C GLU A 458 -0.84 -0.46 -4.88
N ARG A 459 -1.19 0.78 -4.51
CA ARG A 459 -0.63 1.99 -5.15
C ARG A 459 0.12 2.91 -4.19
N GLY A 460 0.04 2.67 -2.88
CA GLY A 460 0.68 3.53 -1.88
C GLY A 460 0.00 4.89 -1.73
N HIS A 461 -1.27 5.01 -2.14
CA HIS A 461 -2.07 6.20 -1.91
C HIS A 461 -2.38 6.37 -0.43
N LEU A 462 -2.52 7.60 0.01
CA LEU A 462 -2.77 7.92 1.41
C LEU A 462 -4.22 8.37 1.61
N GLU A 463 -4.85 7.93 2.70
CA GLU A 463 -6.21 8.31 3.11
C GLU A 463 -6.21 8.61 4.61
N GLU A 464 -6.73 9.78 5.01
CA GLU A 464 -6.93 10.11 6.43
C GLU A 464 -8.27 9.57 6.92
N ARG A 465 -8.29 8.96 8.11
CA ARG A 465 -9.44 8.28 8.70
C ARG A 465 -9.56 8.50 10.20
N SER A 466 -10.75 8.87 10.66
CA SER A 466 -11.06 9.05 12.08
C SER A 466 -11.61 7.79 12.74
N ASP A 467 -12.39 7.00 12.00
CA ASP A 467 -12.96 5.72 12.43
C ASP A 467 -11.88 4.73 12.90
N VAL A 468 -10.79 4.61 12.13
CA VAL A 468 -9.65 3.77 12.53
C VAL A 468 -8.95 4.30 13.78
N SER A 469 -8.85 5.63 13.93
CA SER A 469 -8.18 6.25 15.08
C SER A 469 -8.90 5.98 16.40
N GLU A 470 -10.23 5.99 16.40
CA GLU A 470 -11.06 5.66 17.55
C GLU A 470 -10.83 4.21 18.03
N SER A 471 -10.75 3.27 17.09
CA SER A 471 -10.46 1.87 17.39
C SER A 471 -9.04 1.66 17.92
N LEU A 472 -8.05 2.41 17.38
CA LEU A 472 -6.69 2.40 17.91
C LEU A 472 -6.61 2.99 19.33
N ALA A 473 -7.37 4.04 19.62
CA ALA A 473 -7.44 4.62 20.95
C ALA A 473 -7.92 3.57 21.97
N THR A 474 -9.02 2.87 21.66
CA THR A 474 -9.56 1.76 22.47
C THR A 474 -8.55 0.61 22.65
N LEU A 475 -7.82 0.26 21.59
CA LEU A 475 -6.75 -0.74 21.67
C LEU A 475 -5.62 -0.31 22.62
N THR A 476 -5.38 0.99 22.84
CA THR A 476 -4.30 1.46 23.72
C THR A 476 -4.72 1.92 25.10
N SER A 477 -6.00 2.23 25.34
CA SER A 477 -6.48 2.78 26.61
C SER A 477 -6.57 1.77 27.77
N GLU A 478 -6.39 0.48 27.49
CA GLU A 478 -6.38 -0.59 28.51
C GLU A 478 -4.95 -1.02 28.90
N HIS A 479 -3.95 -0.18 28.58
CA HIS A 479 -2.53 -0.29 28.97
C HIS A 479 -2.07 1.03 29.56
#